data_AF-A0A2W5ZRV7-F1
#
_entry.id   AF-A0A2W5ZRV7-F1
#
_cell.length_a   1.000
_cell.length_b   1.000
_cell.length_c   1.000
_cell.angle_alpha   90.00
_cell.angle_beta   90.00
_cell.angle_gamma   90.00
#
_symmetry.space_group_name_H-M   'P 1'
#
loop_
_entity.id
_entity.type
_entity.pdbx_description
1 polymer ?
#
loop_
_entity_poly.entity_id
_entity_poly.type
_entity_poly.pdbx_seq_one_letter_code
_entity_poly.pdbx_strand_id
1 'polypeptide(L)'
;MPLDHYVSQVHLKNFYSPALDGHMYAIRKSDLTKFPCTSRDVCRIEDGSTNAYLKEDRAIEDFLLDVEPKYNASVGKLRDDKIDEECIYAVAGFIAYVASCSPAAMRIHTGPLHGSLAAEVAILDKQGVLGKAPPSLGGKSATELLADGTIHFDVDPKFPQAMGISSVIQTVSIFGNAKWEVLQNDDAESPFLPVIIRWPLRLQAIHVS
;
A
#
# COMPACT_ATOMS: atom_id res chain seq x y z
N MET A 1 -19.99 9.06 -6.86
CA MET A 1 -19.06 8.01 -6.42
C MET A 1 -18.30 8.52 -5.20
N PRO A 2 -18.11 7.72 -4.14
CA PRO A 2 -17.34 8.12 -2.96
C PRO A 2 -15.91 8.50 -3.34
N LEU A 3 -15.37 9.53 -2.68
CA LEU A 3 -13.98 9.97 -2.83
C LEU A 3 -13.17 9.41 -1.68
N ASP A 4 -12.56 8.25 -1.92
CA ASP A 4 -11.82 7.50 -0.90
C ASP A 4 -10.39 8.00 -0.82
N HIS A 5 -9.92 8.23 0.41
CA HIS A 5 -8.59 8.73 0.70
C HIS A 5 -7.63 7.57 0.95
N TYR A 6 -6.67 7.35 0.05
CA TYR A 6 -5.68 6.28 0.22
C TYR A 6 -4.58 6.60 1.25
N VAL A 7 -4.58 7.83 1.78
CA VAL A 7 -3.88 8.24 3.01
C VAL A 7 -4.89 8.98 3.85
N SER A 8 -5.12 8.54 5.10
CA SER A 8 -6.18 9.11 5.92
C SER A 8 -6.03 10.63 6.10
N GLN A 9 -7.16 11.33 6.06
CA GLN A 9 -7.19 12.77 6.30
C GLN A 9 -6.70 13.11 7.71
N VAL A 10 -6.88 12.22 8.70
CA VAL A 10 -6.38 12.46 10.06
C VAL A 10 -4.85 12.54 10.07
N HIS A 11 -4.18 11.70 9.27
CA HIS A 11 -2.74 11.73 9.10
C HIS A 11 -2.29 13.01 8.39
N LEU A 12 -2.92 13.34 7.25
CA LEU A 12 -2.55 14.51 6.44
C LEU A 12 -2.65 15.85 7.20
N LYS A 13 -3.59 15.96 8.14
CA LYS A 13 -3.71 17.16 8.99
C LYS A 13 -2.48 17.44 9.86
N ASN A 14 -1.63 16.44 10.13
CA ASN A 14 -0.36 16.65 10.83
C ASN A 14 0.66 17.47 10.01
N PHE A 15 0.41 17.68 8.71
CA PHE A 15 1.27 18.47 7.82
C PHE A 15 0.75 19.89 7.60
N TYR A 16 -0.34 20.28 8.27
CA TYR A 16 -0.87 21.63 8.17
C TYR A 16 0.15 22.65 8.70
N SER A 17 0.39 23.68 7.90
CA SER A 17 1.32 24.74 8.25
C SER A 17 0.60 25.83 9.05
N PRO A 18 1.14 26.28 10.18
CA PRO A 18 0.63 27.46 10.90
C PRO A 18 0.60 28.72 10.02
N ALA A 19 1.44 28.78 8.98
CA ALA A 19 1.49 29.91 8.04
C ALA A 19 0.35 29.91 6.99
N LEU A 20 -0.41 28.83 6.87
CA LEU A 20 -1.41 28.67 5.80
C LEU A 20 -2.85 28.43 6.29
N ASP A 21 -3.18 28.82 7.53
CA ASP A 21 -4.53 28.72 8.13
C ASP A 21 -5.33 27.48 7.70
N GLY A 22 -4.96 26.32 8.25
CA GLY A 22 -5.65 25.06 7.94
C GLY A 22 -5.31 24.42 6.59
N HIS A 23 -4.21 24.85 5.96
CA HIS A 23 -3.68 24.21 4.74
C HIS A 23 -2.26 23.69 4.96
N MET A 24 -1.82 22.83 4.04
CA MET A 24 -0.46 22.35 3.91
C MET A 24 0.13 22.70 2.55
N TYR A 25 1.45 22.72 2.47
CA TYR A 25 2.16 22.83 1.19
C TYR A 25 2.21 21.46 0.51
N ALA A 26 1.68 21.37 -0.71
CA ALA A 26 1.90 20.24 -1.60
C ALA A 26 2.83 20.63 -2.75
N ILE A 27 3.55 19.64 -3.29
CA ILE A 27 4.43 19.80 -4.45
C ILE A 27 3.90 18.92 -5.56
N ARG A 28 3.62 19.52 -6.72
CA ARG A 28 3.24 18.76 -7.91
C ARG A 28 4.49 18.12 -8.51
N LYS A 29 4.49 16.80 -8.68
CA LYS A 29 5.68 16.06 -9.16
C LYS A 29 6.11 16.42 -10.59
N SER A 30 5.19 16.84 -11.45
CA SER A 30 5.48 17.11 -12.87
C SER A 30 6.30 18.38 -13.10
N ASP A 31 6.11 19.41 -12.27
CA ASP A 31 6.71 20.73 -12.46
C ASP A 31 7.33 21.30 -11.18
N LEU A 32 7.30 20.54 -10.08
CA LEU A 32 7.79 20.92 -8.74
C LEU A 32 7.12 22.18 -8.16
N THR A 33 5.98 22.60 -8.71
CA THR A 33 5.25 23.77 -8.24
C THR A 33 4.66 23.48 -6.87
N LYS A 34 4.90 24.41 -5.94
CA LYS A 34 4.30 24.43 -4.60
C LYS A 34 2.91 25.04 -4.67
N PHE A 35 1.94 24.42 -4.00
CA PHE A 35 0.58 24.97 -3.89
C PHE A 35 -0.02 24.67 -2.50
N PRO A 36 -0.86 25.57 -1.95
CA PRO A 36 -1.60 25.28 -0.73
C PRO A 36 -2.75 24.31 -1.02
N CYS A 37 -3.02 23.39 -0.10
CA CYS A 37 -4.15 22.46 -0.19
C CYS A 37 -4.60 22.00 1.20
N THR A 38 -5.83 21.51 1.30
CA THR A 38 -6.34 20.85 2.51
C THR A 38 -6.15 19.33 2.43
N SER A 39 -6.31 18.63 3.55
CA SER A 39 -6.33 17.17 3.59
C SER A 39 -7.44 16.57 2.72
N ARG A 40 -8.49 17.34 2.41
CA ARG A 40 -9.60 16.89 1.56
C ARG A 40 -9.26 16.92 0.07
N ASP A 41 -8.28 17.71 -0.34
CA ASP A 41 -8.00 17.99 -1.75
C ASP A 41 -7.00 17.00 -2.36
N VAL A 42 -6.21 16.33 -1.53
CA VAL A 42 -5.13 15.44 -1.98
C VAL A 42 -5.36 14.00 -1.53
N CYS A 43 -4.60 13.09 -2.15
CA CYS A 43 -4.55 11.68 -1.80
C CYS A 43 -5.90 10.95 -1.83
N ARG A 44 -6.75 11.30 -2.80
CA ARG A 44 -8.07 10.69 -3.00
C ARG A 44 -8.24 10.12 -4.40
N ILE A 45 -9.10 9.13 -4.52
CA ILE A 45 -9.52 8.54 -5.79
C ILE A 45 -11.01 8.17 -5.67
N GLU A 46 -11.73 8.26 -6.78
CA GLU A 46 -13.12 7.80 -6.81
C GLU A 46 -13.16 6.27 -6.64
N ASP A 47 -14.03 5.79 -5.74
CA ASP A 47 -14.23 4.36 -5.48
C ASP A 47 -12.92 3.59 -5.18
N GLY A 48 -12.00 4.24 -4.46
CA GLY A 48 -10.71 3.67 -4.07
C GLY A 48 -10.82 2.42 -3.21
N SER A 49 -11.78 2.39 -2.30
CA SER A 49 -12.04 1.26 -1.40
C SER A 49 -12.95 0.20 -2.01
N THR A 50 -13.76 0.56 -3.02
CA THR A 50 -14.68 -0.36 -3.70
C THR A 50 -13.90 -1.40 -4.50
N ASN A 51 -14.15 -2.69 -4.25
CA ASN A 51 -13.38 -3.78 -4.85
C ASN A 51 -14.24 -5.02 -5.12
N ALA A 52 -14.48 -5.33 -6.39
CA ALA A 52 -15.35 -6.43 -6.83
C ALA A 52 -14.77 -7.84 -6.60
N TYR A 53 -13.49 -7.96 -6.20
CA TYR A 53 -12.87 -9.24 -5.86
C TYR A 53 -13.10 -9.64 -4.40
N LEU A 54 -13.64 -8.73 -3.58
CA LEU A 54 -14.02 -9.01 -2.20
C LEU A 54 -15.45 -9.53 -2.14
N LYS A 55 -15.78 -10.27 -1.08
CA LYS A 55 -17.16 -10.67 -0.79
C LYS A 55 -18.00 -9.48 -0.31
N GLU A 56 -17.35 -8.54 0.37
CA GLU A 56 -17.90 -7.26 0.79
C GLU A 56 -17.05 -6.15 0.15
N ASP A 57 -17.61 -5.48 -0.87
CA ASP A 57 -16.86 -4.59 -1.77
C ASP A 57 -16.09 -3.47 -1.06
N ARG A 58 -16.48 -3.10 0.17
CA ARG A 58 -15.87 -2.03 0.98
C ARG A 58 -15.39 -2.53 2.35
N ALA A 59 -15.02 -3.82 2.47
CA ALA A 59 -14.60 -4.44 3.73
C ALA A 59 -13.47 -3.69 4.48
N ILE A 60 -12.63 -2.94 3.76
CA ILE A 60 -11.54 -2.18 4.37
C ILE A 60 -12.05 -1.02 5.25
N GLU A 61 -13.24 -0.47 4.97
CA GLU A 61 -13.80 0.61 5.77
C GLU A 61 -14.20 0.16 7.17
N ASP A 62 -14.74 -1.05 7.31
CA ASP A 62 -15.07 -1.63 8.61
C ASP A 62 -13.81 -1.77 9.48
N PHE A 63 -12.68 -2.17 8.88
CA PHE A 63 -11.38 -2.20 9.54
C PHE A 63 -10.90 -0.81 9.98
N LEU A 64 -11.12 0.22 9.15
CA LEU A 64 -10.67 1.58 9.43
C LEU A 64 -11.42 2.24 10.59
N LEU A 65 -12.65 1.81 10.89
CA LEU A 65 -13.42 2.30 12.05
C LEU A 65 -12.66 2.12 13.37
N ASP A 66 -11.83 1.07 13.48
CA ASP A 66 -11.05 0.79 14.68
C ASP A 66 -9.66 1.44 14.70
N VAL A 67 -9.20 1.96 13.57
CA VAL A 67 -7.83 2.46 13.36
C VAL A 67 -7.78 3.97 13.27
N GLU A 68 -8.54 4.59 12.35
CA GLU A 68 -8.42 6.03 12.07
C GLU A 68 -8.74 6.93 13.26
N PRO A 69 -9.78 6.66 14.07
CA PRO A 69 -10.10 7.53 15.21
C PRO A 69 -8.98 7.59 16.26
N LYS A 70 -8.15 6.54 16.36
CA LYS A 70 -7.08 6.40 17.36
C LYS A 70 -5.73 6.91 16.85
N TYR A 71 -5.56 7.00 15.53
CA TYR A 71 -4.27 7.23 14.89
C TYR A 71 -3.50 8.46 15.42
N ASN A 72 -4.13 9.64 15.47
CA ASN A 72 -3.42 10.85 15.91
C ASN A 72 -3.03 10.82 17.40
N ALA A 73 -3.89 10.23 18.24
CA ALA A 73 -3.55 10.02 19.65
C ALA A 73 -2.33 9.08 19.77
N SER A 74 -2.30 8.01 18.98
CA SER A 74 -1.19 7.06 18.91
C SER A 74 0.11 7.69 18.37
N VAL A 75 0.04 8.57 17.37
CA VAL A 75 1.21 9.34 16.91
C VAL A 75 1.74 10.26 18.03
N GLY A 76 0.86 10.86 18.83
CA GLY A 76 1.25 11.61 20.03
C GLY A 76 1.99 10.72 21.05
N LYS A 77 1.45 9.52 21.32
CA LYS A 77 2.09 8.52 22.18
C LYS A 77 3.49 8.10 21.67
N LEU A 78 3.67 7.94 20.36
CA LEU A 78 4.99 7.66 19.76
C LEU A 78 5.99 8.79 19.96
N ARG A 79 5.54 10.05 19.86
CA ARG A 79 6.41 11.22 20.09
C ARG A 79 6.84 11.35 21.55
N ASP A 80 5.94 11.00 22.46
CA ASP A 80 6.15 11.08 23.91
C ASP A 80 6.82 9.83 24.52
N ASP A 81 7.15 8.82 23.71
CA ASP A 81 7.63 7.50 24.16
C ASP A 81 6.68 6.79 25.14
N LYS A 82 5.36 6.99 24.96
CA LYS A 82 4.28 6.40 25.77
C LYS A 82 3.55 5.30 25.01
N ILE A 83 4.33 4.37 24.45
CA ILE A 83 3.82 3.34 23.54
C ILE A 83 3.05 2.28 24.33
N ASP A 84 1.75 2.14 24.03
CA ASP A 84 0.88 1.09 24.55
C ASP A 84 0.29 0.22 23.42
N GLU A 85 -0.48 -0.80 23.78
CA GLU A 85 -1.07 -1.76 22.83
C GLU A 85 -1.98 -1.08 21.80
N GLU A 86 -2.76 -0.09 22.24
CA GLU A 86 -3.62 0.70 21.36
C GLU A 86 -2.80 1.54 20.38
N CYS A 87 -1.69 2.11 20.85
CA CYS A 87 -0.72 2.83 20.00
C CYS A 87 -0.19 1.92 18.90
N ILE A 88 0.28 0.73 19.27
CA ILE A 88 0.83 -0.26 18.35
C ILE A 88 -0.23 -0.66 17.32
N TYR A 89 -1.43 -1.03 17.77
CA TYR A 89 -2.51 -1.47 16.88
C TYR A 89 -2.91 -0.38 15.87
N ALA A 90 -3.13 0.85 16.33
CA ALA A 90 -3.56 1.94 15.44
C ALA A 90 -2.48 2.29 14.41
N VAL A 91 -1.21 2.33 14.79
CA VAL A 91 -0.12 2.67 13.87
C VAL A 91 0.17 1.50 12.92
N ALA A 92 0.24 0.27 13.41
CA ALA A 92 0.39 -0.93 12.57
C ALA A 92 -0.79 -1.07 11.60
N GLY A 93 -2.02 -0.80 12.07
CA GLY A 93 -3.23 -0.81 11.27
C GLY A 93 -3.20 0.22 10.14
N PHE A 94 -2.75 1.44 10.46
CA PHE A 94 -2.60 2.48 9.45
C PHE A 94 -1.54 2.12 8.40
N ILE A 95 -0.40 1.55 8.82
CA ILE A 95 0.64 1.09 7.91
C ILE A 95 0.10 -0.04 7.01
N ALA A 96 -0.59 -1.03 7.58
CA ALA A 96 -1.21 -2.11 6.83
C ALA A 96 -2.21 -1.58 5.79
N TYR A 97 -3.05 -0.62 6.16
CA TYR A 97 -3.96 0.04 5.23
C TYR A 97 -3.22 0.68 4.04
N VAL A 98 -2.21 1.51 4.30
CA VAL A 98 -1.43 2.18 3.24
C VAL A 98 -0.68 1.17 2.37
N ALA A 99 -0.13 0.11 2.98
CA ALA A 99 0.61 -0.96 2.31
C ALA A 99 -0.27 -1.89 1.46
N SER A 100 -1.59 -1.85 1.66
CA SER A 100 -2.56 -2.64 0.87
C SER A 100 -3.33 -1.77 -0.14
N CYS A 101 -3.72 -0.55 0.24
CA CYS A 101 -4.74 0.23 -0.48
C CYS A 101 -4.21 1.44 -1.24
N SER A 102 -2.94 1.82 -1.06
CA SER A 102 -2.40 2.96 -1.80
C SER A 102 -2.17 2.63 -3.29
N PRO A 103 -2.27 3.62 -4.20
CA PRO A 103 -1.89 3.44 -5.60
C PRO A 103 -0.46 2.92 -5.77
N ALA A 104 0.44 3.27 -4.86
CA ALA A 104 1.80 2.73 -4.86
C ALA A 104 1.82 1.26 -4.47
N ALA A 105 1.12 0.87 -3.39
CA ALA A 105 1.00 -0.53 -2.97
C ALA A 105 0.42 -1.42 -4.07
N MET A 106 -0.70 -1.01 -4.67
CA MET A 106 -1.32 -1.77 -5.76
C MET A 106 -0.32 -2.06 -6.88
N ARG A 107 0.41 -1.04 -7.35
CA ARG A 107 1.45 -1.21 -8.39
C ARG A 107 2.61 -2.12 -7.97
N ILE A 108 3.08 -2.00 -6.73
CA ILE A 108 4.18 -2.82 -6.21
C ILE A 108 3.78 -4.29 -6.19
N HIS A 109 2.56 -4.59 -5.74
CA HIS A 109 2.06 -5.96 -5.60
C HIS A 109 1.63 -6.59 -6.93
N THR A 110 1.36 -5.80 -7.97
CA THR A 110 1.12 -6.33 -9.33
C THR A 110 2.35 -7.05 -9.91
N GLY A 111 3.57 -6.57 -9.62
CA GLY A 111 4.81 -7.14 -10.16
C GLY A 111 5.02 -8.62 -9.84
N PRO A 112 4.96 -9.03 -8.56
CA PRO A 112 5.00 -10.45 -8.18
C PRO A 112 3.93 -11.31 -8.87
N LEU A 113 2.72 -10.79 -9.07
CA LEU A 113 1.65 -11.52 -9.76
C LEU A 113 2.00 -11.79 -11.23
N HIS A 114 2.59 -10.83 -11.93
CA HIS A 114 3.10 -11.07 -13.29
C HIS A 114 4.13 -12.20 -13.32
N GLY A 115 5.05 -12.23 -12.35
CA GLY A 115 6.05 -13.28 -12.24
C GLY A 115 5.44 -14.66 -12.04
N SER A 116 4.47 -14.78 -11.13
CA SER A 116 3.73 -16.03 -10.89
C SER A 116 2.93 -16.48 -12.11
N LEU A 117 2.24 -15.55 -12.79
CA LEU A 117 1.48 -15.85 -14.01
C LEU A 117 2.40 -16.33 -15.15
N ALA A 118 3.55 -15.68 -15.34
CA ALA A 118 4.52 -16.09 -16.34
C ALA A 118 5.07 -17.51 -16.07
N ALA A 119 5.37 -17.81 -14.80
CA ALA A 119 5.82 -19.14 -14.41
C ALA A 119 4.75 -20.21 -14.65
N GLU A 120 3.49 -19.93 -14.29
CA GLU A 120 2.38 -20.86 -14.49
C GLU A 120 2.12 -21.11 -15.98
N VAL A 121 2.11 -20.06 -16.81
CA VAL A 121 1.98 -20.20 -18.26
C VAL A 121 3.10 -21.07 -18.83
N ALA A 122 4.35 -20.86 -18.41
CA ALA A 122 5.46 -21.68 -18.87
C ALA A 122 5.30 -23.17 -18.52
N ILE A 123 4.77 -23.48 -17.33
CA ILE A 123 4.48 -24.85 -16.91
C ILE A 123 3.36 -25.46 -17.78
N LEU A 124 2.24 -24.76 -17.92
CA LEU A 124 1.08 -25.25 -18.68
C LEU A 124 1.37 -25.40 -20.18
N ASP A 125 2.15 -24.49 -20.75
CA ASP A 125 2.60 -24.54 -22.15
C ASP A 125 3.53 -25.74 -22.39
N LYS A 126 4.47 -26.00 -21.47
CA LYS A 126 5.34 -27.19 -21.52
C LYS A 126 4.56 -28.51 -21.39
N GLN A 127 3.47 -28.51 -20.63
CA GLN A 127 2.57 -29.65 -20.50
C GLN A 127 1.64 -29.83 -21.72
N GLY A 128 1.62 -28.87 -22.65
CA GLY A 128 0.72 -28.89 -23.81
C GLY A 128 -0.75 -28.63 -23.45
N VAL A 129 -1.02 -28.09 -22.27
CA VAL A 129 -2.37 -27.70 -21.83
C VAL A 129 -2.82 -26.46 -22.61
N LEU A 130 -1.90 -25.54 -22.86
CA LEU A 130 -2.16 -24.37 -23.69
C LEU A 130 -1.95 -24.73 -25.16
N GLY A 131 -2.97 -24.47 -25.98
CA GLY A 131 -2.85 -24.62 -27.42
C GLY A 131 -1.87 -23.61 -28.02
N LYS A 132 -1.22 -23.98 -29.12
CA LYS A 132 -0.42 -23.02 -29.90
C LYS A 132 -1.29 -21.91 -30.46
N ALA A 133 -0.71 -20.73 -30.64
CA ALA A 133 -1.42 -19.65 -31.31
C ALA A 133 -1.76 -20.01 -32.76
N PRO A 134 -2.79 -19.39 -33.35
CA PRO A 134 -3.13 -19.55 -34.75
C PRO A 134 -1.93 -19.29 -35.68
N PRO A 135 -1.88 -19.91 -36.88
CA PRO A 135 -0.81 -19.67 -37.85
C PRO A 135 -0.61 -18.20 -38.22
N SER A 136 -1.67 -17.39 -38.19
CA SER A 136 -1.62 -15.93 -38.42
C SER A 136 -0.80 -15.18 -37.37
N LEU A 137 -0.60 -15.77 -36.18
CA LEU A 137 0.28 -15.27 -35.11
C LEU A 137 1.60 -16.06 -35.04
N GLY A 138 1.97 -16.75 -36.12
CA GLY A 138 3.25 -17.46 -36.25
C GLY A 138 3.29 -18.85 -35.60
N GLY A 139 2.17 -19.36 -35.08
CA GLY A 139 2.13 -20.72 -34.51
C GLY A 139 2.96 -20.91 -33.23
N LYS A 140 3.34 -19.79 -32.59
CA LYS A 140 4.16 -19.76 -31.37
C LYS A 140 3.42 -20.32 -30.15
N SER A 141 4.20 -20.79 -29.19
CA SER A 141 3.70 -21.20 -27.88
C SER A 141 3.37 -19.98 -27.01
N ALA A 142 2.59 -20.17 -25.93
CA ALA A 142 2.23 -19.06 -25.04
C ALA A 142 3.47 -18.44 -24.38
N THR A 143 4.46 -19.28 -24.03
CA THR A 143 5.74 -18.84 -23.45
C THR A 143 6.53 -17.98 -24.44
N GLU A 144 6.59 -18.38 -25.71
CA GLU A 144 7.30 -17.62 -26.75
C GLU A 144 6.65 -16.25 -26.99
N LEU A 145 5.30 -16.20 -26.99
CA LEU A 145 4.54 -14.97 -27.17
C LEU A 145 4.66 -14.01 -25.98
N LEU A 146 4.83 -14.54 -24.76
CA LEU A 146 5.14 -13.70 -23.59
C LEU A 146 6.56 -13.17 -23.65
N ALA A 147 7.53 -14.00 -24.07
CA ALA A 147 8.93 -13.64 -24.12
C ALA A 147 9.24 -12.55 -25.14
N ASP A 148 8.54 -12.53 -26.28
CA ASP A 148 8.70 -11.50 -27.31
C ASP A 148 7.75 -10.29 -27.14
N GLY A 149 6.90 -10.31 -26.10
CA GLY A 149 5.97 -9.23 -25.79
C GLY A 149 4.74 -9.17 -26.68
N THR A 150 4.50 -10.18 -27.54
CA THR A 150 3.27 -10.26 -28.37
C THR A 150 2.03 -10.34 -27.51
N ILE A 151 2.10 -11.09 -26.39
CA ILE A 151 1.07 -11.07 -25.35
C ILE A 151 1.66 -10.57 -24.05
N HIS A 152 0.82 -9.93 -23.24
CA HIS A 152 1.15 -9.48 -21.90
C HIS A 152 -0.02 -9.80 -20.98
N PHE A 153 0.26 -9.98 -19.69
CA PHE A 153 -0.80 -10.02 -18.71
C PHE A 153 -1.29 -8.60 -18.44
N ASP A 154 -2.60 -8.43 -18.37
CA ASP A 154 -3.24 -7.23 -17.84
C ASP A 154 -3.84 -7.61 -16.49
N VAL A 155 -3.16 -7.22 -15.41
CA VAL A 155 -3.58 -7.54 -14.04
C VAL A 155 -4.30 -6.33 -13.48
N ASP A 156 -5.59 -6.48 -13.23
CA ASP A 156 -6.39 -5.45 -12.57
C ASP A 156 -5.76 -5.11 -11.20
N PRO A 157 -5.35 -3.85 -10.94
CA PRO A 157 -4.77 -3.43 -9.66
C PRO A 157 -5.70 -3.62 -8.45
N LYS A 158 -7.01 -3.79 -8.66
CA LYS A 158 -7.95 -4.15 -7.59
C LYS A 158 -7.74 -5.59 -7.10
N PHE A 159 -7.21 -6.50 -7.91
CA PHE A 159 -6.92 -7.85 -7.46
C PHE A 159 -5.83 -7.92 -6.36
N PRO A 160 -4.62 -7.34 -6.51
CA PRO A 160 -3.65 -7.29 -5.43
C PRO A 160 -4.13 -6.44 -4.24
N GLN A 161 -4.94 -5.40 -4.48
CA GLN A 161 -5.58 -4.67 -3.38
C GLN A 161 -6.48 -5.60 -2.54
N ALA A 162 -7.32 -6.43 -3.19
CA ALA A 162 -8.20 -7.38 -2.51
C ALA A 162 -7.42 -8.43 -1.72
N MET A 163 -6.31 -8.92 -2.27
CA MET A 163 -5.39 -9.78 -1.52
C MET A 163 -4.86 -9.08 -0.27
N GLY A 164 -4.38 -7.84 -0.41
CA GLY A 164 -3.87 -7.05 0.72
C GLY A 164 -4.92 -6.72 1.77
N ILE A 165 -6.17 -6.49 1.37
CA ILE A 165 -7.31 -6.29 2.28
C ILE A 165 -7.63 -7.59 3.02
N SER A 166 -7.65 -8.72 2.30
CA SER A 166 -7.93 -10.04 2.88
C SER A 166 -6.89 -10.46 3.92
N SER A 167 -5.64 -9.99 3.77
CA SER A 167 -4.55 -10.23 4.72
C SER A 167 -4.28 -9.06 5.68
N VAL A 168 -5.17 -8.06 5.76
CA VAL A 168 -4.87 -6.82 6.49
C VAL A 168 -4.59 -7.09 7.98
N ILE A 169 -5.39 -7.94 8.64
CA ILE A 169 -5.19 -8.30 10.05
C ILE A 169 -3.87 -9.04 10.27
N GLN A 170 -3.50 -9.95 9.36
CA GLN A 170 -2.20 -10.61 9.42
C GLN A 170 -1.06 -9.59 9.28
N THR A 171 -1.23 -8.61 8.40
CA THR A 171 -0.25 -7.53 8.18
C THR A 171 -0.13 -6.63 9.42
N VAL A 172 -1.24 -6.32 10.09
CA VAL A 172 -1.22 -5.64 11.39
C VAL A 172 -0.44 -6.45 12.42
N SER A 173 -0.65 -7.76 12.48
CA SER A 173 0.09 -8.63 13.40
C SER A 173 1.59 -8.63 13.11
N ILE A 174 1.99 -8.68 11.84
CA ILE A 174 3.41 -8.61 11.44
C ILE A 174 4.02 -7.28 11.90
N PHE A 175 3.37 -6.15 11.62
CA PHE A 175 3.90 -4.85 12.00
C PHE A 175 3.85 -4.61 13.51
N GLY A 176 2.78 -5.01 14.19
CA GLY A 176 2.61 -4.80 15.62
C GLY A 176 3.54 -5.63 16.48
N ASN A 177 3.98 -6.80 16.02
CA ASN A 177 4.90 -7.67 16.75
C ASN A 177 6.38 -7.50 16.35
N ALA A 178 6.67 -6.65 15.36
CA ALA A 178 8.04 -6.36 14.98
C ALA A 178 8.70 -5.38 15.96
N LYS A 179 10.04 -5.36 15.98
CA LYS A 179 10.79 -4.37 16.77
C LYS A 179 10.72 -3.00 16.10
N TRP A 180 10.27 -1.99 16.84
CA TRP A 180 10.16 -0.62 16.33
C TRP A 180 11.37 0.19 16.76
N GLU A 181 11.96 0.92 15.81
CA GLU A 181 12.91 1.99 16.09
C GLU A 181 12.24 3.30 15.71
N VAL A 182 11.90 4.12 16.71
CA VAL A 182 11.27 5.43 16.48
C VAL A 182 12.37 6.47 16.29
N LEU A 183 12.48 7.01 15.08
CA LEU A 183 13.39 8.11 14.77
C LEU A 183 12.62 9.43 14.87
N GLN A 184 13.07 10.33 15.72
CA GLN A 184 12.52 11.69 15.81
C GLN A 184 13.46 12.67 15.10
N ASN A 185 12.87 13.65 14.41
CA ASN A 185 13.62 14.73 13.79
C ASN A 185 13.33 16.02 14.54
N ASP A 186 14.33 16.47 15.29
CA ASP A 186 14.25 17.67 16.11
C ASP A 186 14.67 18.92 15.32
N ASP A 187 15.14 18.75 14.07
CA ASP A 187 15.51 19.87 13.20
C ASP A 187 14.29 20.42 12.46
N ALA A 188 13.81 21.56 12.92
CA ALA A 188 12.69 22.29 12.32
C ALA A 188 12.97 22.76 10.88
N GLU A 189 14.24 22.89 10.48
CA GLU A 189 14.65 23.32 9.14
C GLU A 189 14.86 22.14 8.17
N SER A 190 14.82 20.90 8.68
CA SER A 190 14.96 19.69 7.87
C SER A 190 13.60 19.02 7.66
N PRO A 191 12.97 19.16 6.48
CA PRO A 191 11.66 18.53 6.22
C PRO A 191 11.74 17.04 5.89
N PHE A 192 12.95 16.44 5.85
CA PHE A 192 13.17 15.14 5.22
C PHE A 192 12.93 13.93 6.12
N LEU A 193 12.67 14.12 7.42
CA LEU A 193 12.51 13.01 8.38
C LEU A 193 11.39 13.22 9.42
N PRO A 194 10.12 13.52 9.07
CA PRO A 194 9.07 13.39 10.07
C PRO A 194 8.99 11.92 10.53
N VAL A 195 8.89 11.71 11.85
CA VAL A 195 9.03 10.44 12.59
C VAL A 195 9.05 9.17 11.72
N ILE A 196 10.24 8.57 11.55
CA ILE A 196 10.39 7.31 10.80
C ILE A 196 10.44 6.15 11.79
N ILE A 197 9.51 5.21 11.65
CA ILE A 197 9.65 3.89 12.27
C ILE A 197 10.60 3.08 11.36
N ARG A 198 11.85 2.90 11.79
CA ARG A 198 12.83 2.09 11.04
C ARG A 198 12.64 0.62 11.38
N TRP A 199 12.59 -0.21 10.35
CA TRP A 199 12.53 -1.66 10.49
C TRP A 199 13.94 -2.25 10.41
N PRO A 200 14.38 -3.04 11.39
CA PRO A 200 15.50 -3.93 11.15
C PRO A 200 15.02 -5.11 10.29
N LEU A 201 15.31 -5.07 8.99
CA LEU A 201 15.35 -6.28 8.16
C LEU A 201 16.54 -7.14 8.62
N ARG A 202 16.34 -7.93 9.69
CA ARG A 202 17.15 -9.11 9.98
C ARG A 202 16.24 -10.34 9.93
N LEU A 203 16.27 -11.03 8.80
CA LEU A 203 15.98 -12.47 8.75
C LEU A 203 17.04 -13.16 9.62
N GLN A 204 16.72 -13.41 10.89
CA GLN A 204 17.34 -14.51 11.63
C GLN A 204 16.34 -15.64 11.68
N ALA A 205 16.61 -16.68 10.89
CA ALA A 205 15.97 -17.97 11.04
C ALA A 205 16.19 -18.46 12.47
N ILE A 206 15.14 -18.51 13.28
CA ILE A 206 15.17 -19.22 14.55
C ILE A 206 14.72 -20.65 14.23
N HIS A 207 15.67 -21.57 14.27
CA HIS A 207 15.40 -23.00 14.38
C HIS A 207 14.57 -23.25 15.63
N VAL A 208 13.40 -23.85 15.44
CA VAL A 208 12.65 -24.45 16.54
C VAL A 208 13.16 -25.88 16.68
N SER A 209 13.86 -26.13 17.78
CA SER A 209 14.09 -27.47 18.34
C SER A 209 12.91 -27.88 19.19
#